data_AF-A0A522S2D0-F1
#
_entry.id   AF-A0A522S2D0-F1
#
_cell.length_a   1.000
_cell.length_b   1.000
_cell.length_c   1.000
_cell.angle_alpha   90.00
_cell.angle_beta   90.00
_cell.angle_gamma   90.00
#
_symmetry.space_group_name_H-M   'P 1'
#
loop_
_entity.id
_entity.type
_entity.pdbx_description
1 polymer ?
#
loop_
_entity_poly.entity_id
_entity_poly.type
_entity_poly.pdbx_seq_one_letter_code
_entity_poly.pdbx_strand_id
1 'polypeptide(L)' 'MPIRSMASNFGVYSPIDLNFLQGIYDEATVELTALDDMTMTDIAQVLLDAHRSGVRDREELLGIATSALYRRTA' A
#
# COMPACT_ATOMS: atom_id res chain seq x y z
N MET A 1 7.92 -6.77 5.44
CA MET A 1 7.63 -5.94 4.24
C MET A 1 6.43 -6.53 3.50
N PRO A 2 5.20 -6.12 3.84
CA PRO A 2 3.96 -6.69 3.30
C PRO A 2 3.82 -6.49 1.78
N ILE A 3 4.17 -5.32 1.25
CA ILE A 3 4.09 -5.01 -0.19
C ILE A 3 4.91 -6.01 -1.03
N ARG A 4 6.17 -6.27 -0.65
CA ARG A 4 7.05 -7.19 -1.40
C ARG A 4 6.58 -8.64 -1.34
N SER A 5 6.08 -9.09 -0.19
CA SER A 5 5.52 -10.44 -0.05
C SER A 5 4.27 -10.61 -0.90
N MET A 6 3.43 -9.58 -1.00
CA MET A 6 2.17 -9.62 -1.74
C MET A 6 2.33 -9.37 -3.24
N ALA A 7 3.27 -8.53 -3.66
CA ALA A 7 3.46 -8.17 -5.07
C ALA A 7 3.61 -9.39 -5.98
N SER A 8 4.23 -10.47 -5.48
CA SER A 8 4.35 -11.77 -6.16
C SER A 8 3.00 -12.35 -6.62
N ASN A 9 1.92 -12.06 -5.91
CA ASN A 9 0.56 -12.49 -6.24
C ASN A 9 -0.19 -11.51 -7.17
N PHE A 10 0.28 -10.26 -7.28
CA PHE A 10 -0.39 -9.18 -8.02
C PHE A 10 0.21 -8.90 -9.40
N GLY A 11 1.41 -9.43 -9.69
CA GLY A 11 2.03 -9.37 -11.01
C GLY A 11 3.54 -9.14 -10.96
N VAL A 12 4.12 -8.83 -12.12
CA VAL A 12 5.55 -8.48 -12.23
C VAL A 12 5.70 -6.99 -11.96
N TYR A 13 6.17 -6.63 -10.77
CA TYR A 13 6.57 -5.26 -10.43
C TYR A 13 8.08 -5.11 -10.55
N SER A 14 8.53 -3.97 -11.06
CA SER A 14 9.97 -3.68 -11.03
C SER A 14 10.41 -3.40 -9.59
N PRO A 15 11.69 -3.62 -9.25
CA PRO A 15 12.22 -3.24 -7.94
C PRO A 15 12.00 -1.76 -7.59
N ILE A 16 11.96 -0.89 -8.60
CA ILE A 16 11.71 0.56 -8.45
C ILE A 16 10.26 0.79 -8.02
N ASP A 17 9.29 0.17 -8.69
CA ASP A 17 7.87 0.29 -8.33
C ASP A 17 7.62 -0.25 -6.92
N LEU A 18 8.26 -1.36 -6.55
CA LEU A 18 8.16 -1.92 -5.20
C LEU A 18 8.72 -1.00 -4.14
N ASN A 19 9.85 -0.34 -4.40
CA ASN A 19 10.42 0.64 -3.48
C ASN A 19 9.50 1.85 -3.32
N PHE A 20 8.93 2.33 -4.43
CA PHE A 20 8.00 3.44 -4.45
C PHE A 20 6.74 3.13 -3.62
N LEU A 21 6.09 1.99 -3.89
CA LEU A 21 4.89 1.56 -3.18
C LEU A 21 5.16 1.25 -1.71
N GLN A 22 6.33 0.67 -1.39
CA GLN A 22 6.74 0.45 0.00
C GLN A 22 6.91 1.78 0.76
N GLY A 23 7.50 2.80 0.13
CA GLY A 23 7.63 4.12 0.74
C GLY A 23 6.28 4.77 1.06
N ILE A 24 5.29 4.63 0.18
CA ILE A 24 3.92 5.14 0.40
C ILE A 24 3.24 4.34 1.52
N TYR A 25 3.39 3.02 1.53
CA TYR A 25 2.87 2.16 2.59
C TYR A 25 3.45 2.56 3.95
N ASP A 26 4.77 2.73 4.04
CA ASP A 26 5.45 3.07 5.30
C ASP A 26 5.00 4.44 5.82
N GLU A 27 4.83 5.42 4.92
CA GLU A 27 4.31 6.75 5.27
C GLU A 27 2.85 6.71 5.71
N ALA A 28 1.98 5.97 5.01
CA ALA A 28 0.58 5.84 5.38
C ALA A 28 0.40 5.17 6.76
N THR A 29 1.32 4.27 7.13
CA THR A 29 1.25 3.46 8.35
C THR A 29 2.11 4.01 9.50
N VAL A 30 2.88 5.08 9.29
CA VAL A 30 3.85 5.60 10.27
C VAL A 30 3.22 5.99 11.61
N GLU A 31 2.00 6.53 11.57
CA GLU A 31 1.27 6.98 12.76
C GLU A 31 0.55 5.83 13.49
N LEU A 32 0.56 4.61 12.93
CA LEU A 32 -0.18 3.47 13.45
C LEU A 32 0.76 2.49 14.12
N THR A 33 0.81 2.54 15.45
CA THR A 33 1.68 1.72 16.30
C THR A 33 1.31 0.24 16.33
N ALA A 34 0.07 -0.12 16.01
CA ALA A 34 -0.39 -1.50 15.97
C ALA A 34 -1.45 -1.68 14.88
N LEU A 35 -1.02 -2.12 13.70
CA LEU A 35 -1.89 -2.61 12.64
C LEU A 35 -1.99 -4.12 12.73
N ASP A 36 -3.20 -4.65 12.65
CA ASP A 36 -3.39 -6.09 12.47
C ASP A 36 -2.98 -6.52 11.06
N ASP A 37 -2.59 -7.79 10.91
CA ASP A 37 -2.09 -8.34 9.64
C ASP A 37 -3.11 -8.22 8.50
N MET A 38 -4.41 -8.25 8.80
CA MET A 38 -5.47 -8.14 7.79
C MET A 38 -5.55 -6.72 7.25
N THR A 39 -5.49 -5.71 8.12
CA THR A 39 -5.42 -4.30 7.70
C THR A 39 -4.12 -4.01 6.92
N MET A 40 -2.97 -4.53 7.35
CA MET A 40 -1.71 -4.40 6.59
C MET A 40 -1.82 -4.99 5.17
N THR A 41 -2.46 -6.15 5.05
CA THR A 41 -2.70 -6.86 3.78
C THR A 41 -3.62 -6.04 2.87
N ASP A 42 -4.72 -5.51 3.41
CA ASP A 42 -5.69 -4.72 2.64
C ASP A 42 -5.05 -3.44 2.06
N ILE A 43 -4.27 -2.70 2.85
CA ILE A 43 -3.59 -1.48 2.37
C ILE A 43 -2.63 -1.82 1.22
N ALA A 44 -1.82 -2.86 1.41
CA ALA A 44 -0.87 -3.28 0.41
C ALA A 44 -1.57 -3.71 -0.88
N GLN A 45 -2.69 -4.43 -0.77
CA GLN A 45 -3.52 -4.81 -1.92
C GLN A 45 -4.11 -3.60 -2.65
N VAL A 46 -4.66 -2.62 -1.92
CA VAL A 46 -5.23 -1.40 -2.52
C VAL A 46 -4.14 -0.60 -3.25
N LEU A 47 -2.95 -0.46 -2.67
CA LEU A 47 -1.82 0.22 -3.30
C LEU A 47 -1.36 -0.47 -4.59
N LEU A 48 -1.25 -1.80 -4.56
CA LEU A 48 -0.89 -2.60 -5.73
C LEU A 48 -1.96 -2.46 -6.83
N ASP A 49 -3.25 -2.50 -6.48
CA ASP A 49 -4.35 -2.38 -7.45
C ASP A 49 -4.46 -0.98 -8.07
N ALA A 50 -4.30 0.06 -7.25
CA ALA A 50 -4.25 1.45 -7.73
C ALA A 50 -3.08 1.67 -8.70
N HIS A 51 -1.89 1.16 -8.36
CA HIS A 51 -0.73 1.22 -9.23
C HIS A 51 -0.97 0.41 -10.52
N ARG A 52 -1.57 -0.77 -10.44
CA ARG A 52 -1.91 -1.56 -11.63
C ARG A 52 -2.91 -0.83 -12.55
N SER A 53 -3.82 -0.07 -11.97
CA SER A 53 -4.82 0.74 -12.69
C SER A 53 -4.23 1.99 -13.35
N GLY A 54 -2.94 2.28 -13.14
CA GLY A 54 -2.23 3.38 -13.78
C GLY A 54 -1.98 4.60 -12.88
N VAL A 55 -2.40 4.55 -11.61
CA VAL A 55 -2.10 5.62 -10.66
C VAL A 55 -0.59 5.61 -10.37
N ARG A 56 0.08 6.74 -10.63
CA ARG A 56 1.52 6.94 -10.40
C ARG A 56 1.81 8.13 -9.50
N ASP A 57 0.80 8.96 -9.23
CA ASP A 57 0.95 10.10 -8.36
C ASP A 57 1.10 9.64 -6.90
N ARG A 58 2.09 10.20 -6.21
CA ARG A 58 2.41 9.83 -4.83
C ARG A 58 1.33 10.28 -3.86
N GLU A 59 0.84 11.51 -4.01
CA GLU A 59 -0.16 12.07 -3.09
C GLU A 59 -1.50 11.36 -3.24
N GLU A 60 -1.87 11.01 -4.47
CA GLU A 60 -3.08 10.23 -4.75
C GLU A 60 -3.00 8.83 -4.13
N LEU A 61 -1.89 8.12 -4.33
CA LEU A 61 -1.68 6.79 -3.73
C LEU A 61 -1.63 6.83 -2.19
N LEU A 62 -1.02 7.88 -1.62
CA LEU A 62 -1.02 8.09 -0.17
C LEU A 62 -2.44 8.33 0.34
N GLY A 63 -3.21 9.22 -0.31
CA GLY A 63 -4.61 9.47 0.03
C GLY A 63 -5.47 8.21 -0.03
N ILE A 64 -5.23 7.35 -1.03
CA ILE A 64 -5.89 6.04 -1.17
C ILE A 64 -5.54 5.12 0.02
N ALA A 65 -4.26 4.99 0.36
CA ALA A 65 -3.79 4.15 1.46
C ALA A 65 -4.33 4.64 2.82
N THR A 66 -4.27 5.94 3.07
CA THR A 66 -4.81 6.56 4.28
C THR A 66 -6.34 6.41 4.37
N SER A 67 -7.06 6.52 3.25
CA SER A 67 -8.51 6.30 3.22
C SER A 67 -8.89 4.83 3.44
N ALA A 68 -8.05 3.89 2.98
CA ALA A 68 -8.23 2.47 3.27
C ALA A 68 -8.03 2.17 4.77
N LEU A 69 -7.04 2.82 5.38
CA LEU A 69 -6.79 2.77 6.82
C LEU A 69 -7.97 3.28 7.65
N TYR A 70 -8.42 4.51 7.40
CA TYR A 70 -9.53 5.12 8.15
C TYR A 70 -10.84 4.34 8.05
N ARG A 71 -11.11 3.70 6.90
CA ARG A 71 -12.33 2.87 6.74
C ARG A 71 -12.33 1.61 7.60
N ARG A 72 -11.15 1.17 8.09
CA ARG A 72 -11.00 -0.07 8.86
C ARG A 72 -10.83 0.18 10.35
N THR A 73 -10.30 1.35 10.72
CA THR A 73 -10.07 1.76 12.12
C THR A 73 -11.22 2.55 12.75
N ALA A 74 -12.23 2.95 11.96
CA ALA A 74 -13.48 3.56 12.42
C ALA A 74 -14.55 2.51 12.77
#